data_AF-A0A9L0TQ57-F1
#
_entry.id   AF-A0A9L0TQ57-F1
#
_cell.length_a   1.000
_cell.length_b   1.000
_cell.length_c   1.000
_cell.angle_alpha   90.00
_cell.angle_beta   90.00
_cell.angle_gamma   90.00
#
_symmetry.space_group_name_H-M   'P 1'
#
loop_
_entity.id
_entity.type
_entity.pdbx_description
1 polymer ?
#
loop_
_entity_poly.entity_id
_entity_poly.type
_entity_poly.pdbx_seq_one_letter_code
_entity_poly.pdbx_strand_id
1 'polypeptide(L)'
;MKNTMDQIKQNTDSLNARVDNIEEKISIIEDRQAEWRQTEEERELRIKKNEENLREIMDSMRSKNIRILGIPENMEKENGAESVLNEIIEENFPNLGIGGEMCVQEGFRSPRFVNVKRATPRHIVVKLAKRKDKERILREFHTQRFITAY
;
A
#
# COMPACT_ATOMS: atom_id res chain seq x y z
N MET A 1 -4.62 -77.44 2.18
CA MET A 1 -4.08 -76.56 3.23
C MET A 1 -2.68 -76.01 2.94
N LYS A 2 -1.73 -76.81 2.40
CA LYS A 2 -0.36 -76.32 2.11
C LYS A 2 -0.30 -75.22 1.03
N ASN A 3 -0.95 -75.44 -0.13
CA ASN A 3 -0.98 -74.50 -1.26
C ASN A 3 -1.59 -73.12 -0.90
N THR A 4 -2.65 -73.11 -0.09
CA THR A 4 -3.29 -71.86 0.39
C THR A 4 -2.39 -71.05 1.32
N MET A 5 -1.53 -71.72 2.11
CA MET A 5 -0.62 -71.04 3.04
C MET A 5 0.55 -70.39 2.30
N ASP A 6 1.06 -71.04 1.26
CA ASP A 6 2.14 -70.52 0.41
C ASP A 6 1.68 -69.27 -0.38
N GLN A 7 0.43 -69.27 -0.89
CA GLN A 7 -0.18 -68.11 -1.54
C GLN A 7 -0.35 -66.92 -0.59
N ILE A 8 -0.78 -67.17 0.65
CA ILE A 8 -0.87 -66.12 1.68
C ILE A 8 0.51 -65.54 1.95
N LYS A 9 1.54 -66.38 2.08
CA LYS A 9 2.91 -65.92 2.33
C LYS A 9 3.44 -65.05 1.19
N GLN A 10 3.28 -65.48 -0.06
CA GLN A 10 3.70 -64.71 -1.23
C GLN A 10 2.98 -63.35 -1.33
N ASN A 11 1.68 -63.32 -1.03
CA ASN A 11 0.92 -62.08 -1.00
C ASN A 11 1.40 -61.14 0.12
N THR A 12 1.71 -61.68 1.31
CA THR A 12 2.27 -60.90 2.41
C THR A 12 3.64 -60.31 2.04
N ASP A 13 4.52 -61.11 1.43
CA ASP A 13 5.84 -60.64 0.97
C ASP A 13 5.71 -59.55 -0.10
N SER A 14 4.76 -59.72 -1.04
CA SER A 14 4.45 -58.70 -2.05
C SER A 14 3.89 -57.42 -1.46
N LEU A 15 3.07 -57.51 -0.40
CA LEU A 15 2.55 -56.34 0.32
C LEU A 15 3.66 -55.63 1.07
N ASN A 16 4.56 -56.35 1.75
CA ASN A 16 5.69 -55.77 2.46
C ASN A 16 6.60 -54.97 1.51
N ALA A 17 6.97 -55.56 0.36
CA ALA A 17 7.77 -54.85 -0.64
C ALA A 17 7.09 -53.56 -1.17
N ARG A 18 5.75 -53.55 -1.24
CA ARG A 18 4.99 -52.34 -1.60
C ARG A 18 4.98 -51.31 -0.48
N VAL A 19 4.91 -51.74 0.79
CA VAL A 19 5.00 -50.87 1.97
C VAL A 19 6.37 -50.20 2.01
N ASP A 20 7.46 -50.97 1.89
CA ASP A 20 8.82 -50.43 1.87
C ASP A 20 9.00 -49.36 0.78
N ASN A 21 8.46 -49.62 -0.43
CA ASN A 21 8.51 -48.65 -1.52
C ASN A 21 7.68 -47.38 -1.24
N ILE A 22 6.57 -47.50 -0.52
CA ILE A 22 5.75 -46.35 -0.12
C ILE A 22 6.48 -45.56 0.96
N GLU A 23 7.12 -46.22 1.93
CA GLU A 23 7.89 -45.57 2.98
C GLU A 23 9.04 -44.74 2.41
N GLU A 24 9.81 -45.29 1.45
CA GLU A 24 10.84 -44.54 0.73
C GLU A 24 10.27 -43.30 0.00
N LYS A 25 9.14 -43.46 -0.67
CA LYS A 25 8.46 -42.34 -1.36
C LYS A 25 7.96 -41.28 -0.39
N ILE A 26 7.45 -41.69 0.78
CA ILE A 26 7.00 -40.76 1.83
C ILE A 26 8.21 -39.96 2.33
N SER A 27 9.33 -40.61 2.64
CA SER A 27 10.56 -39.94 3.06
C SER A 27 11.02 -38.89 2.03
N ILE A 28 11.03 -39.22 0.73
CA ILE A 28 11.39 -38.26 -0.32
C ILE A 28 10.42 -37.08 -0.38
N ILE A 29 9.12 -37.31 -0.16
CA ILE A 29 8.11 -36.25 -0.16
C ILE A 29 8.29 -35.35 1.07
N GLU A 30 8.57 -35.92 2.24
CA GLU A 30 8.80 -35.18 3.48
C GLU A 30 10.01 -34.25 3.34
N ASP A 31 11.11 -34.74 2.78
CA ASP A 31 12.31 -33.93 2.51
C ASP A 31 11.99 -32.76 1.57
N ARG A 32 11.29 -33.03 0.45
CA ARG A 32 10.86 -31.98 -0.49
C ARG A 32 9.92 -30.96 0.15
N GLN A 33 9.03 -31.41 1.04
CA GLN A 33 8.13 -30.50 1.75
C GLN A 33 8.89 -29.60 2.73
N ALA A 34 9.96 -30.09 3.35
CA ALA A 34 10.82 -29.28 4.20
C ALA A 34 11.55 -28.20 3.38
N GLU A 35 12.13 -28.59 2.24
CA GLU A 35 12.76 -27.64 1.30
C GLU A 35 11.75 -26.59 0.81
N TRP A 36 10.54 -26.99 0.41
CA TRP A 36 9.50 -26.07 -0.04
C TRP A 36 9.07 -25.09 1.06
N ARG A 37 8.90 -25.57 2.30
CA ARG A 37 8.59 -24.70 3.44
C ARG A 37 9.66 -23.63 3.65
N GLN A 38 10.93 -24.02 3.65
CA GLN A 38 12.03 -23.06 3.77
C GLN A 38 12.00 -22.03 2.65
N THR A 39 11.82 -22.45 1.40
CA THR A 39 11.75 -21.51 0.26
C THR A 39 10.55 -20.56 0.35
N GLU A 40 9.44 -21.00 0.93
CA GLU A 40 8.26 -20.15 1.12
C GLU A 40 8.48 -19.13 2.24
N GLU A 41 9.08 -19.55 3.35
CA GLU A 41 9.49 -18.63 4.44
C GLU A 41 10.45 -17.54 3.91
N GLU A 42 11.44 -17.91 3.09
CA GLU A 42 12.36 -16.95 2.46
C GLU A 42 11.63 -15.99 1.51
N ARG A 43 10.63 -16.49 0.76
CA ARG A 43 9.79 -15.65 -0.12
C ARG A 43 8.92 -14.68 0.67
N GLU A 44 8.29 -15.13 1.75
CA GLU A 44 7.49 -14.29 2.63
C GLU A 44 8.33 -13.17 3.24
N LEU A 45 9.52 -13.49 3.75
CA LEU A 45 10.47 -12.49 4.26
C LEU A 45 10.85 -11.46 3.19
N ARG A 46 11.08 -11.90 1.95
CA ARG A 46 11.38 -11.02 0.82
C ARG A 46 10.18 -10.13 0.45
N ILE A 47 8.97 -10.67 0.45
CA ILE A 47 7.74 -9.91 0.17
C ILE A 47 7.55 -8.84 1.23
N LYS A 48 7.64 -9.20 2.51
CA LYS A 48 7.51 -8.27 3.62
C LYS A 48 8.53 -7.13 3.53
N LYS A 49 9.80 -7.46 3.24
CA LYS A 49 10.85 -6.45 3.01
C LYS A 49 10.50 -5.52 1.84
N ASN A 50 9.97 -6.08 0.75
CA ASN A 50 9.56 -5.28 -0.41
C ASN A 50 8.38 -4.37 -0.10
N GLU A 51 7.40 -4.83 0.68
CA GLU A 51 6.27 -3.99 1.13
C GLU A 51 6.73 -2.80 1.98
N GLU A 52 7.67 -3.03 2.90
CA GLU A 52 8.27 -1.98 3.71
C GLU A 52 9.02 -0.95 2.83
N ASN A 53 9.84 -1.43 1.90
CA ASN A 53 10.53 -0.57 0.94
C ASN A 53 9.56 0.27 0.09
N LEU A 54 8.47 -0.34 -0.40
CA LEU A 54 7.45 0.36 -1.17
C LEU A 54 6.75 1.43 -0.34
N ARG A 55 6.47 1.16 0.94
CA ARG A 55 5.91 2.14 1.87
C ARG A 55 6.83 3.35 2.03
N GLU A 56 8.12 3.13 2.25
CA GLU A 56 9.10 4.21 2.39
C GLU A 56 9.21 5.06 1.12
N ILE A 57 9.22 4.43 -0.06
CA ILE A 57 9.24 5.13 -1.35
C ILE A 57 7.97 5.98 -1.50
N MET A 58 6.79 5.40 -1.24
CA MET A 58 5.53 6.13 -1.32
C MET A 58 5.47 7.30 -0.34
N ASP A 59 5.93 7.12 0.89
CA ASP A 59 5.96 8.17 1.90
C ASP A 59 6.94 9.28 1.53
N SER A 60 8.10 8.93 0.97
CA SER A 60 9.06 9.88 0.40
C SER A 60 8.44 10.68 -0.74
N MET A 61 7.73 10.03 -1.67
CA MET A 61 7.05 10.70 -2.78
C MET A 61 5.90 11.61 -2.31
N ARG A 62 5.16 11.20 -1.28
CA ARG A 62 4.04 11.97 -0.69
C ARG A 62 4.49 12.98 0.35
N SER A 63 5.78 13.00 0.70
CA SER A 63 6.32 13.84 1.76
C SER A 63 6.10 15.34 1.53
N LYS A 64 5.87 15.77 0.28
CA LYS A 64 5.58 17.15 -0.09
C LYS A 64 4.12 17.41 -0.49
N ASN A 65 3.28 16.38 -0.44
CA ASN A 65 1.89 16.48 -0.89
C ASN A 65 0.96 16.87 0.27
N ILE A 66 0.10 17.85 0.05
CA ILE A 66 -1.06 18.20 0.88
C ILE A 66 -2.31 17.69 0.19
N ARG A 67 -3.27 17.18 0.96
CA ARG A 67 -4.57 16.74 0.47
C ARG A 67 -5.66 17.59 1.11
N ILE A 68 -6.43 18.28 0.27
CA ILE A 68 -7.54 19.15 0.69
C ILE A 68 -8.84 18.43 0.35
N LEU A 69 -9.75 18.39 1.33
CA LEU A 69 -11.03 17.68 1.26
C LEU A 69 -12.18 18.68 1.31
N GLY A 70 -13.35 18.27 0.81
CA GLY A 70 -14.60 19.04 0.98
C GLY A 70 -14.76 20.23 0.05
N ILE A 71 -13.77 20.57 -0.77
CA ILE A 71 -13.87 21.66 -1.75
C ILE A 71 -14.84 21.26 -2.87
N PRO A 72 -15.93 22.01 -3.13
CA PRO A 72 -16.85 21.71 -4.23
C PRO A 72 -16.15 21.68 -5.59
N GLU A 73 -16.67 20.90 -6.54
CA GLU A 73 -16.12 20.86 -7.90
C GLU A 73 -16.32 22.22 -8.60
N ASN A 74 -15.34 22.65 -9.41
CA ASN A 74 -15.35 23.93 -10.14
C ASN A 74 -15.23 25.20 -9.28
N MET A 75 -14.79 25.08 -8.03
CA MET A 75 -14.45 26.25 -7.20
C MET A 75 -13.01 26.73 -7.46
N GLU A 76 -12.19 25.92 -8.13
CA GLU A 76 -10.84 26.32 -8.51
C GLU A 76 -10.87 27.48 -9.52
N LYS A 77 -10.03 28.50 -9.29
CA LYS A 77 -9.82 29.61 -10.23
C LYS A 77 -8.89 29.19 -11.37
N GLU A 78 -8.44 30.15 -12.19
CA GLU A 78 -7.56 29.92 -13.35
C GLU A 78 -6.28 29.13 -12.99
N ASN A 79 -5.72 29.35 -11.80
CA ASN A 79 -4.54 28.64 -11.30
C ASN A 79 -4.85 27.26 -10.67
N GLY A 80 -6.10 26.79 -10.81
CA GLY A 80 -6.50 25.45 -10.40
C GLY A 80 -6.37 25.21 -8.89
N ALA A 81 -5.77 24.07 -8.54
CA ALA A 81 -5.59 23.64 -7.17
C ALA A 81 -4.65 24.53 -6.33
N GLU A 82 -3.78 25.33 -6.98
CA GLU A 82 -2.92 26.29 -6.29
C GLU A 82 -3.73 27.44 -5.70
N SER A 83 -4.74 27.94 -6.42
CA SER A 83 -5.57 29.05 -5.92
C SER A 83 -6.28 28.67 -4.63
N VAL A 84 -6.82 27.45 -4.56
CA VAL A 84 -7.53 26.94 -3.38
C VAL A 84 -6.61 26.85 -2.16
N LEU A 85 -5.36 26.39 -2.34
CA LEU A 85 -4.41 26.34 -1.23
C LEU A 85 -4.08 27.75 -0.74
N ASN A 86 -3.86 28.68 -1.67
CA ASN A 86 -3.54 30.06 -1.33
C ASN A 86 -4.69 30.74 -0.58
N GLU A 87 -5.93 30.57 -1.04
CA GLU A 87 -7.13 31.09 -0.37
C GLU A 87 -7.27 30.56 1.06
N ILE A 88 -7.13 29.25 1.26
CA ILE A 88 -7.18 28.64 2.60
C ILE A 88 -6.10 29.24 3.51
N ILE A 89 -4.90 29.47 2.97
CA ILE A 89 -3.78 30.01 3.74
C ILE A 89 -3.96 31.48 4.08
N GLU A 90 -4.42 32.30 3.14
CA GLU A 90 -4.72 33.72 3.42
C GLU A 90 -5.82 33.86 4.46
N GLU A 91 -6.86 33.04 4.36
CA GLU A 91 -8.02 33.13 5.24
C GLU A 91 -7.73 32.60 6.65
N ASN A 92 -7.07 31.44 6.75
CA ASN A 92 -6.90 30.76 8.03
C ASN A 92 -5.52 31.00 8.64
N PHE A 93 -4.48 31.15 7.82
CA PHE A 93 -3.09 31.18 8.27
C PHE A 93 -2.35 32.45 7.82
N PRO A 94 -2.84 33.66 8.14
CA PRO A 94 -2.24 34.91 7.67
C PRO A 94 -0.75 35.04 8.08
N ASN A 95 -0.35 34.43 9.19
CA ASN A 95 1.03 34.39 9.68
C ASN A 95 1.98 33.54 8.81
N LEU A 96 1.45 32.61 8.00
CA LEU A 96 2.27 31.85 7.06
C LEU A 96 2.72 32.70 5.88
N GLY A 97 1.96 33.76 5.53
CA GLY A 97 2.24 34.75 4.50
C GLY A 97 2.42 34.17 3.10
N ILE A 98 1.66 34.65 2.12
CA ILE A 98 1.93 34.39 0.68
C ILE A 98 3.11 35.27 0.20
N GLY A 99 4.11 35.45 1.06
CA GLY A 99 5.28 36.27 0.81
C GLY A 99 6.41 35.47 0.17
N GLY A 100 6.20 34.98 -1.06
CA GLY A 100 7.27 34.57 -1.98
C GLY A 100 8.07 33.28 -1.70
N GLU A 101 7.93 32.62 -0.54
CA GLU A 101 8.74 31.42 -0.22
C GLU A 101 8.11 30.07 -0.58
N MET A 102 6.78 29.99 -0.60
CA MET A 102 6.05 28.73 -0.70
C MET A 102 5.57 28.50 -2.12
N CYS A 103 6.32 27.70 -2.87
CA CYS A 103 6.01 27.38 -4.25
C CYS A 103 5.25 26.06 -4.35
N VAL A 104 4.12 26.09 -5.06
CA VAL A 104 3.44 24.88 -5.54
C VAL A 104 4.18 24.37 -6.78
N GLN A 105 4.50 23.07 -6.82
CA GLN A 105 5.05 22.43 -8.02
C GLN A 105 3.92 21.97 -8.95
N GLU A 106 2.93 21.31 -8.37
CA GLU A 106 1.80 20.75 -9.10
C GLU A 106 0.57 20.74 -8.20
N GLY A 107 -0.59 20.94 -8.80
CA GLY A 107 -1.87 20.79 -8.10
C GLY A 107 -2.89 20.15 -9.02
N PHE A 108 -3.62 19.16 -8.52
CA PHE A 108 -4.66 18.48 -9.31
C PHE A 108 -5.73 17.85 -8.43
N ARG A 109 -6.93 17.65 -9.00
CA ARG A 109 -7.99 16.83 -8.40
C ARG A 109 -7.69 15.34 -8.58
N SER A 110 -7.91 14.56 -7.53
CA SER A 110 -7.74 13.11 -7.53
C SER A 110 -9.06 12.39 -7.20
N PRO A 111 -9.53 11.46 -8.06
CA PRO A 111 -8.94 11.04 -9.34
C PRO A 111 -8.98 12.12 -10.43
N ARG A 112 -8.13 12.03 -11.47
CA ARG A 112 -8.05 13.05 -12.54
C ARG A 112 -9.37 13.20 -13.31
N PHE A 113 -10.14 12.13 -13.45
CA PHE A 113 -11.45 12.15 -14.09
C PHE A 113 -12.59 12.31 -13.07
N VAL A 114 -13.65 12.99 -13.49
CA VAL A 114 -14.88 13.14 -12.70
C VAL A 114 -15.70 11.85 -12.82
N ASN A 115 -16.13 11.29 -11.70
CA ASN A 115 -17.09 10.20 -11.68
C ASN A 115 -18.48 10.76 -11.31
N VAL A 116 -19.39 10.80 -12.28
CA VAL A 116 -20.75 11.37 -12.12
C VAL A 116 -21.57 10.66 -11.04
N LYS A 117 -21.29 9.37 -10.76
CA LYS A 117 -21.99 8.62 -9.70
C LYS A 117 -21.54 8.99 -8.29
N ARG A 118 -20.46 9.75 -8.16
CA ARG A 118 -19.89 10.11 -6.86
C ARG A 118 -20.59 11.36 -6.33
N ALA A 119 -21.25 11.23 -5.18
CA ALA A 119 -21.91 12.36 -4.52
C ALA A 119 -20.93 13.32 -3.81
N THR A 120 -19.73 12.86 -3.46
CA THR A 120 -18.72 13.66 -2.76
C THR A 120 -17.74 14.32 -3.74
N PRO A 121 -17.34 15.59 -3.50
CA PRO A 121 -16.31 16.23 -4.30
C PRO A 121 -14.98 15.46 -4.26
N ARG A 122 -14.21 15.53 -5.36
CA ARG A 122 -12.88 14.95 -5.42
C ARG A 122 -11.91 15.71 -4.54
N HIS A 123 -10.87 15.01 -4.10
CA HIS A 123 -9.89 15.61 -3.22
C HIS A 123 -8.88 16.37 -4.07
N ILE A 124 -8.43 17.53 -3.61
CA ILE A 124 -7.34 18.24 -4.26
C ILE A 124 -6.03 17.73 -3.66
N VAL A 125 -5.05 17.44 -4.52
CA VAL A 125 -3.68 17.11 -4.12
C VAL A 125 -2.79 18.24 -4.62
N VAL A 126 -2.09 18.88 -3.70
CA VAL A 126 -1.09 19.92 -3.99
C VAL A 126 0.28 19.43 -3.59
N LYS A 127 1.22 19.42 -4.53
CA LYS A 127 2.61 19.08 -4.30
C LYS A 127 3.42 20.36 -4.13
N LEU A 128 4.00 20.54 -2.96
CA LEU A 128 4.85 21.70 -2.66
C LEU A 128 6.29 21.48 -3.12
N ALA A 129 7.02 22.56 -3.33
CA ALA A 129 8.44 22.51 -3.69
C ALA A 129 9.30 21.95 -2.55
N LYS A 130 9.02 22.36 -1.32
CA LYS A 130 9.77 21.97 -0.13
C LYS A 130 8.88 21.22 0.85
N ARG A 131 9.43 20.16 1.46
CA ARG A 131 8.76 19.42 2.54
C ARG A 131 8.52 20.30 3.77
N LYS A 132 9.45 21.23 4.05
CA LYS A 132 9.33 22.18 5.17
C LYS A 132 8.05 23.00 5.10
N ASP A 133 7.63 23.39 3.90
CA ASP A 133 6.41 24.20 3.71
C ASP A 133 5.16 23.40 4.07
N LYS A 134 5.10 22.12 3.65
CA LYS A 134 4.02 21.20 4.07
C LYS A 134 3.94 21.11 5.59
N GLU A 135 5.08 20.90 6.23
CA GLU A 135 5.14 20.75 7.69
C GLU A 135 4.71 22.04 8.41
N ARG A 136 5.04 23.22 7.88
CA ARG A 136 4.57 24.50 8.41
C ARG A 136 3.04 24.61 8.34
N ILE A 137 2.45 24.36 7.16
CA ILE A 137 0.99 24.41 6.99
C ILE A 137 0.30 23.42 7.92
N LEU A 138 0.78 22.18 7.98
CA LEU A 138 0.17 21.16 8.83
C LEU A 138 0.29 21.51 10.32
N ARG A 139 1.39 22.15 10.77
CA ARG A 139 1.50 22.59 12.17
C ARG A 139 0.43 23.61 12.54
N GLU A 140 0.22 24.61 11.69
CA GLU A 140 -0.84 25.61 11.91
C GLU A 140 -2.23 24.96 11.86
N PHE A 141 -2.47 24.06 10.89
CA PHE A 141 -3.71 23.29 10.77
C PHE A 141 -4.06 22.56 12.08
N HIS A 142 -3.10 21.85 12.70
CA HIS A 142 -3.37 21.11 13.93
C HIS A 142 -3.62 22.01 15.15
N THR A 143 -3.19 23.27 15.09
CA THR A 143 -3.41 24.25 16.16
C THR A 143 -4.80 24.88 16.03
N GLN A 144 -5.38 24.87 14.83
CA GLN A 144 -6.72 25.39 14.58
C GLN A 144 -7.81 24.35 14.88
N ARG A 145 -8.92 24.85 15.41
CA ARG A 145 -10.10 24.04 15.73
C ARG A 145 -11.00 23.80 14.52
N PHE A 146 -11.10 24.79 13.62
CA PHE A 146 -11.90 24.75 12.41
C PHE A 146 -11.17 25.49 11.29
N ILE A 147 -11.37 25.03 10.05
CA ILE A 147 -10.84 25.66 8.85
C ILE A 147 -11.99 25.92 7.90
N THR A 148 -12.02 27.13 7.38
CA THR A 148 -12.95 27.56 6.35
C THR A 148 -12.24 27.66 5.00
N ALA A 149 -12.98 27.41 3.94
CA ALA A 149 -12.51 27.56 2.56
C ALA A 149 -13.70 28.06 1.75
N TYR A 150 -13.65 29.31 1.29
CA TYR A 150 -14.70 29.96 0.50
C TYR A 150 -14.34 30.06 -0.97
#